data_AF-A0AA42YML6-F1
#
_entry.id   AF-A0AA42YML6-F1
#
_cell.length_a   1.000
_cell.length_b   1.000
_cell.length_c   1.000
_cell.angle_alpha   90.00
_cell.angle_beta   90.00
_cell.angle_gamma   90.00
#
_symmetry.space_group_name_H-M   'P 1'
#
loop_
_entity.id
_entity.type
_entity.pdbx_description
1 polymer ?
#
loop_
_entity_poly.entity_id
_entity_poly.type
_entity_poly.pdbx_seq_one_letter_code
_entity_poly.pdbx_strand_id
1 'polypeptide(L)' 'MPIRMIAQELYRLMKEVERLEKKIKSIPFEKQAKIKDQLRKTKAERDRMHAILEGKKDHQHK' A
#
# COMPACT_ATOMS: atom_id res chain seq x y z
N MET A 1 13.76 -5.49 10.09
CA MET A 1 12.41 -6.08 10.28
C MET A 1 12.37 -7.54 9.85
N PRO A 2 11.78 -8.41 10.68
CA PRO A 2 11.40 -9.77 10.30
C PRO A 2 10.48 -9.76 9.06
N ILE A 3 10.60 -10.75 8.18
CA ILE A 3 9.74 -10.92 6.99
C ILE A 3 8.25 -10.87 7.35
N ARG A 4 7.88 -11.48 8.49
CA ARG A 4 6.50 -11.47 9.01
C ARG A 4 5.95 -10.06 9.24
N MET A 5 6.78 -9.12 9.75
CA MET A 5 6.35 -7.75 9.97
C MET A 5 6.13 -7.01 8.65
N ILE A 6 6.99 -7.25 7.66
CA ILE A 6 6.86 -6.65 6.32
C ILE A 6 5.57 -7.13 5.64
N ALA A 7 5.27 -8.43 5.75
CA ALA A 7 4.04 -9.00 5.20
C ALA A 7 2.77 -8.42 5.86
N GLN A 8 2.79 -8.25 7.19
CA GLN A 8 1.67 -7.63 7.91
C GLN A 8 1.46 -6.17 7.52
N GLU A 9 2.54 -5.41 7.38
CA GLU A 9 2.47 -4.01 6.97
C GLU A 9 2.00 -3.87 5.52
N LEU A 10 2.50 -4.73 4.63
CA LEU A 10 2.03 -4.81 3.25
C LEU A 10 0.52 -5.08 3.18
N TYR A 11 0.01 -6.02 3.99
CA TYR A 11 -1.42 -6.31 4.07
C TYR A 11 -2.23 -5.10 4.55
N ARG A 12 -1.75 -4.37 5.57
CA ARG A 12 -2.41 -3.13 6.03
C ARG A 12 -2.47 -2.08 4.93
N LEU A 13 -1.36 -1.86 4.22
CA LEU A 13 -1.28 -0.90 3.12
C LEU A 13 -2.21 -1.29 1.96
N MET A 14 -2.33 -2.58 1.65
CA MET A 14 -3.29 -3.08 0.66
C MET A 14 -4.73 -2.76 1.07
N LYS A 15 -5.11 -3.03 2.33
CA LYS A 15 -6.45 -2.69 2.84
C LYS A 15 -6.73 -1.20 2.83
N GLU A 16 -5.74 -0.38 3.14
CA GLU A 16 -5.89 1.07 3.12
C GLU A 16 -6.08 1.60 1.70
N VAL A 17 -5.35 1.05 0.71
CA VAL A 17 -5.59 1.35 -0.70
C VAL A 17 -7.03 1.02 -1.11
N GLU A 18 -7.51 -0.18 -0.80
CA GLU A 18 -8.90 -0.60 -1.09
C GLU A 18 -9.91 0.36 -0.47
N ARG A 19 -9.69 0.77 0.79
CA ARG A 19 -10.57 1.71 1.51
C ARG A 19 -10.60 3.08 0.85
N LEU A 20 -9.44 3.63 0.48
CA LEU A 20 -9.32 4.93 -0.17
C LEU A 20 -9.93 4.92 -1.57
N GLU A 21 -9.75 3.84 -2.34
CA GLU A 21 -10.37 3.68 -3.65
C GLU A 21 -11.90 3.63 -3.58
N LYS A 22 -12.45 2.87 -2.61
CA LYS A 22 -13.89 2.85 -2.35
C LYS A 22 -14.41 4.24 -1.95
N LYS A 23 -13.67 4.95 -1.10
CA LYS A 23 -14.04 6.29 -0.63
C LYS A 23 -14.01 7.34 -1.76
N ILE A 24 -13.08 7.24 -2.70
CA ILE A 24 -13.04 8.13 -3.89
C ILE A 24 -14.29 7.93 -4.75
N LYS A 25 -14.73 6.68 -4.93
CA LYS A 25 -15.94 6.36 -5.71
C LYS A 25 -17.22 6.90 -5.06
N SER A 26 -17.23 7.09 -3.74
CA SER A 26 -18.42 7.51 -2.99
C SER A 26 -18.52 9.02 -2.73
N ILE A 27 -17.55 9.84 -3.17
CA ILE A 27 -17.56 11.29 -2.93
C ILE A 27 -17.50 12.12 -4.21
N PRO A 28 -18.06 13.35 -4.21
CA PRO A 28 -17.97 14.27 -5.35
C PRO A 28 -16.53 14.61 -5.73
N PHE A 29 -16.29 14.81 -7.02
CA PHE A 29 -14.96 15.03 -7.61
C PHE A 29 -14.16 16.13 -6.91
N GLU A 30 -14.80 17.25 -6.58
CA GLU A 30 -14.20 18.40 -5.89
C GLU A 30 -13.59 18.03 -4.54
N LYS A 31 -14.14 17.03 -3.85
CA LYS A 31 -13.67 16.56 -2.55
C LYS A 31 -12.66 15.42 -2.66
N GLN A 32 -12.43 14.88 -3.87
CA GLN A 32 -11.54 13.75 -4.09
C GLN A 32 -10.07 14.13 -4.02
N ALA A 33 -9.69 15.39 -4.25
CA ALA A 33 -8.28 15.80 -4.37
C ALA A 33 -7.41 15.32 -3.20
N LYS A 34 -7.85 15.56 -1.96
CA LYS A 34 -7.14 15.13 -0.75
C LYS A 34 -7.04 13.61 -0.62
N ILE A 35 -8.10 12.88 -1.01
CA ILE A 35 -8.12 11.41 -0.92
C ILE A 35 -7.27 10.78 -2.03
N LYS A 36 -7.23 11.39 -3.22
CA LYS A 36 -6.37 10.97 -4.32
C LYS A 36 -4.88 11.13 -3.99
N ASP A 37 -4.48 12.23 -3.34
CA ASP A 37 -3.10 12.39 -2.90
C ASP A 37 -2.72 11.36 -1.82
N GLN A 38 -3.62 11.13 -0.85
CA GLN A 38 -3.42 10.08 0.15
C GLN A 38 -3.30 8.70 -0.50
N LEU A 39 -4.18 8.38 -1.45
CA LEU A 39 -4.15 7.12 -2.20
C LEU A 39 -2.82 6.96 -2.94
N ARG A 40 -2.33 8.00 -3.62
CA ARG A 40 -1.05 7.97 -4.33
C ARG A 40 0.11 7.65 -3.39
N LYS A 41 0.16 8.32 -2.22
CA LYS A 41 1.19 8.08 -1.19
C LYS A 41 1.12 6.66 -0.64
N THR A 42 -0.07 6.18 -0.29
CA THR A 42 -0.27 4.83 0.24
C THR A 42 0.08 3.75 -0.80
N LYS A 43 -0.25 3.96 -2.08
CA LYS A 43 0.17 3.06 -3.16
C LYS A 43 1.70 2.99 -3.27
N ALA A 44 2.38 4.13 -3.28
CA ALA A 44 3.84 4.16 -3.31
C ALA A 44 4.47 3.43 -2.12
N GLU A 45 3.90 3.56 -0.93
CA GLU A 45 4.39 2.85 0.26
C GLU A 45 4.17 1.34 0.18
N ARG A 46 2.99 0.89 -0.27
CA ARG A 46 2.72 -0.53 -0.52
C ARG A 46 3.73 -1.10 -1.51
N ASP A 47 3.97 -0.39 -2.60
CA ASP A 47 4.85 -0.86 -3.68
C ASP A 47 6.31 -0.95 -3.19
N ARG A 48 6.74 -0.02 -2.32
CA ARG A 48 8.03 -0.12 -1.61
C ARG A 48 8.11 -1.34 -0.68
N MET A 49 7.08 -1.59 0.13
CA MET A 49 7.04 -2.76 1.01
C MET A 49 7.04 -4.08 0.24
N HIS A 50 6.34 -4.12 -0.90
CA HIS A 50 6.35 -5.25 -1.80
C HIS A 50 7.75 -5.51 -2.36
N ALA A 51 8.43 -4.47 -2.86
CA ALA A 51 9.79 -4.60 -3.36
C ALA A 51 10.79 -5.10 -2.30
N ILE A 52 10.67 -4.63 -1.05
CA ILE A 52 11.50 -5.12 0.06
C ILE A 52 11.21 -6.60 0.35
N LEU A 53 9.94 -7.01 0.32
CA LEU A 53 9.55 -8.39 0.57
C LEU A 53 10.10 -9.33 -0.52
N GLU A 54 9.97 -8.95 -1.78
CA GLU A 54 10.48 -9.73 -2.92
C GLU A 54 12.01 -9.80 -2.90
N GLY A 55 12.70 -8.67 -2.67
CA GLY A 55 14.16 -8.67 -2.53
C GLY A 55 14.65 -9.56 -1.38
N LYS A 56 13.89 -9.65 -0.28
CA LYS A 56 14.24 -10.57 0.83
C LYS A 56 13.99 -12.04 0.53
N LYS A 57 12.98 -12.38 -0.29
CA LYS A 57 12.74 -13.76 -0.73
C LYS A 57 13.90 -14.29 -1.56
N ASP A 58 14.45 -13.44 -2.43
CA ASP A 58 15.57 -13.79 -3.32
C ASP A 58 16.86 -14.12 -2.55
N HIS A 59 17.10 -13.42 -1.43
CA HIS A 59 18.25 -13.66 -0.55
C HIS A 59 18.11 -14.89 0.36
N GLN A 60 16.92 -15.45 0.55
CA GLN A 60 16.71 -16.67 1.36
C GLN A 60 16.75 -17.97 0.54
N HIS A 61 16.78 -17.88 -0.78
CA HIS A 61 16.86 -19.03 -1.70
C HIS A 61 18.25 -19.22 -2.34
N LYS A 62 19.28 -18.51 -1.85
CA LYS A 62 20.69 -18.72 -2.23
C LYS A 62 21.48 -19.40 -1.13
#